data_AF-A0A7C3R3V1-F1
#
_entry.id   AF-A0A7C3R3V1-F1
#
_cell.length_a   1.000
_cell.length_b   1.000
_cell.length_c   1.000
_cell.angle_alpha   90.00
_cell.angle_beta   90.00
_cell.angle_gamma   90.00
#
_symmetry.space_group_name_H-M   'P 1'
#
loop_
_entity.id
_entity.type
_entity.pdbx_description
1 polymer ?
#
loop_
_entity_poly.entity_id
_entity_poly.type
_entity_poly.pdbx_seq_one_letter_code
_entity_poly.pdbx_strand_id
1 'polypeptide(L)'
;MQAQSQLEELIKFFENETLGISLDEFLTFESSKDFHGFSSDVTILEKALIDTGMHIKGFAKDQFIVLGEHGFTNPAKLKGTRIFGINSKYVSDTDAYSPQEITYAKNALYKNEYYEAGPFGRMLSQSVPLIKNMHRRYKDSAYSRVMARVFEIGYMLDYSKTLLTDLDIAEDSVIAVTDIKKISTVGVGVTEAPRGPLLHKIELKNGMITKYHITTPTQFNIGSSIPQKLTPVQQAMQGLNKEEALFIFRTFDVCSVCTTH
;
A
#
# COMPACT_ATOMS: atom_id res chain seq x y z
N MET A 1 -20.53 -9.36 19.12
CA MET A 1 -20.33 -10.79 19.48
C MET A 1 -19.91 -11.66 18.29
N GLN A 2 -20.71 -11.86 17.22
CA GLN A 2 -20.28 -12.73 16.10
C GLN A 2 -19.02 -12.22 15.37
N ALA A 3 -18.97 -10.93 15.01
CA ALA A 3 -17.82 -10.34 14.34
C ALA A 3 -16.52 -10.39 15.19
N GLN A 4 -16.64 -10.16 16.50
CA GLN A 4 -15.52 -10.29 17.44
C GLN A 4 -15.00 -11.73 17.49
N SER A 5 -15.89 -12.71 17.61
CA SER A 5 -15.51 -14.14 17.59
C SER A 5 -14.83 -14.55 16.28
N GLN A 6 -15.30 -14.04 15.13
CA GLN A 6 -14.68 -14.31 13.83
C GLN A 6 -13.30 -13.67 13.71
N LEU A 7 -13.14 -12.44 14.23
CA LEU A 7 -11.84 -11.78 14.26
C LEU A 7 -10.86 -12.52 15.17
N GLU A 8 -11.31 -12.97 16.35
CA GLU A 8 -10.48 -13.79 17.25
C GLU A 8 -10.04 -15.11 16.60
N GLU A 9 -10.93 -15.78 15.85
CA GLU A 9 -10.59 -16.98 15.10
C GLU A 9 -9.56 -16.70 14.01
N LEU A 10 -9.72 -15.60 13.25
CA LEU A 10 -8.77 -15.17 12.25
C LEU A 10 -7.39 -14.83 12.85
N ILE A 11 -7.38 -14.20 14.02
CA ILE A 11 -6.13 -13.88 14.74
C ILE A 11 -5.45 -15.16 15.19
N LYS A 12 -6.18 -16.11 15.78
CA LYS A 12 -5.62 -17.42 16.16
C LYS A 12 -5.07 -18.18 14.96
N PHE A 13 -5.76 -18.12 13.82
CA PHE A 13 -5.26 -18.69 12.58
C PHE A 13 -3.94 -18.03 12.16
N PHE A 14 -3.87 -16.70 12.17
CA PHE A 14 -2.64 -15.96 11.82
C PHE A 14 -1.49 -16.25 12.79
N GLU A 15 -1.77 -16.32 14.09
CA GLU A 15 -0.81 -16.69 15.14
C GLU A 15 -0.26 -18.11 14.90
N ASN A 16 -1.12 -19.09 14.65
CA ASN A 16 -0.71 -20.49 14.51
C ASN A 16 -0.03 -20.79 13.18
N GLU A 17 -0.59 -20.30 12.07
CA GLU A 17 -0.16 -20.67 10.72
C GLU A 17 0.93 -19.75 10.19
N THR A 18 1.00 -18.49 10.65
CA THR A 18 1.96 -17.51 10.11
C THR A 18 3.03 -17.10 11.12
N LEU A 19 2.63 -16.73 12.33
CA LEU A 19 3.54 -16.10 13.29
C LEU A 19 4.31 -17.11 14.14
N GLY A 20 3.68 -18.19 14.58
CA GLY A 20 4.21 -19.12 15.60
C GLY A 20 4.35 -18.51 17.00
N ILE A 21 3.85 -17.29 17.19
CA ILE A 21 3.82 -16.51 18.43
C ILE A 21 2.51 -15.71 18.49
N SER A 22 2.20 -15.12 19.64
CA SER A 22 1.02 -14.26 19.75
C SER A 22 1.13 -12.99 18.89
N LEU A 23 0.00 -12.46 18.44
CA LEU A 23 -0.05 -11.20 17.70
C LEU A 23 0.53 -10.05 18.53
N ASP A 24 0.21 -10.01 19.83
CA ASP A 24 0.68 -8.97 20.73
C ASP A 24 2.22 -9.00 20.82
N GLU A 25 2.83 -10.18 20.97
CA GLU A 25 4.29 -10.34 20.95
C GLU A 25 4.90 -9.90 19.61
N PHE A 26 4.32 -10.32 18.49
CA PHE A 26 4.78 -9.95 17.15
C PHE A 26 4.77 -8.42 16.92
N LEU A 27 3.76 -7.72 17.44
CA LEU A 27 3.64 -6.26 17.31
C LEU A 27 4.67 -5.49 18.15
N THR A 28 5.33 -6.14 19.13
CA THR A 28 6.41 -5.52 19.92
C THR A 28 7.77 -5.48 19.20
N PHE A 29 7.90 -6.12 18.04
CA PHE A 29 9.18 -6.18 17.35
C PHE A 29 9.64 -4.79 16.90
N GLU A 30 10.93 -4.51 17.08
CA GLU A 30 11.56 -3.22 16.73
C GLU A 30 12.77 -3.39 15.79
N SER A 31 13.26 -4.61 15.60
CA SER A 31 14.38 -4.90 14.73
C SER A 31 14.22 -6.19 13.95
N SER A 32 14.82 -6.26 12.76
CA SER A 32 14.89 -7.52 12.01
C SER A 32 15.72 -8.62 12.72
N LYS A 33 16.32 -8.32 13.88
CA LYS A 33 16.94 -9.34 14.76
C LYS A 33 15.91 -10.08 15.62
N ASP A 34 14.72 -9.52 15.78
CA ASP A 34 13.67 -10.09 16.63
C ASP A 34 13.02 -11.31 15.96
N PHE A 35 13.30 -11.53 14.66
CA PHE A 35 12.93 -12.74 13.93
C PHE A 35 13.72 -13.99 14.32
N HIS A 36 14.68 -13.87 15.23
CA HIS A 36 15.47 -15.00 15.71
C HIS A 36 14.82 -15.63 16.95
N GLY A 37 14.86 -16.97 17.05
CA GLY A 37 14.50 -17.69 18.27
C GLY A 37 13.20 -18.49 18.21
N PHE A 38 12.47 -18.44 17.09
CA PHE A 38 11.32 -19.29 16.81
C PHE A 38 11.30 -19.70 15.33
N SER A 39 10.57 -20.77 15.02
CA SER A 39 10.40 -21.27 13.65
C SER A 39 8.94 -21.17 13.28
N SER A 40 8.65 -20.32 12.30
CA SER A 40 7.32 -20.10 11.71
C SER A 40 7.43 -19.60 10.29
N ASP A 41 6.32 -19.54 9.56
CA ASP A 41 6.29 -19.13 8.16
C ASP A 41 6.89 -17.74 7.95
N VAL A 42 6.67 -16.78 8.85
CA VAL A 42 7.29 -15.45 8.74
C VAL A 42 8.82 -15.50 8.84
N THR A 43 9.37 -16.33 9.74
CA THR A 43 10.83 -16.50 9.89
C THR A 43 11.45 -17.28 8.73
N ILE A 44 10.72 -18.26 8.18
CA ILE A 44 11.12 -19.02 6.99
C ILE A 44 11.15 -18.10 5.77
N LEU A 45 10.13 -17.26 5.61
CA LEU A 45 10.04 -16.26 4.55
C LEU A 45 11.19 -15.24 4.65
N GLU A 46 11.42 -14.69 5.84
CA GLU A 46 12.51 -13.75 6.12
C GLU A 46 13.85 -14.34 5.70
N LYS A 47 14.14 -15.56 6.18
CA LYS A 47 15.37 -16.29 5.85
C LYS A 47 15.49 -16.53 4.35
N ALA A 48 14.42 -16.97 3.68
CA ALA A 48 14.43 -17.20 2.24
C ALA A 48 14.74 -15.92 1.45
N LEU A 49 14.21 -14.77 1.86
CA LEU A 49 14.51 -13.47 1.25
C LEU A 49 15.98 -13.05 1.49
N ILE A 50 16.54 -13.37 2.65
CA ILE A 50 17.97 -13.16 2.92
C ILE A 50 18.83 -14.07 2.03
N ASP A 51 18.58 -15.38 2.05
CA ASP A 51 19.35 -16.41 1.34
C ASP A 51 19.33 -16.20 -0.18
N THR A 52 18.22 -15.70 -0.73
CA THR A 52 18.09 -15.36 -2.16
C THR A 52 18.64 -13.97 -2.52
N GLY A 53 19.13 -13.21 -1.55
CA GLY A 53 19.70 -11.87 -1.76
C GLY A 53 18.67 -10.78 -2.04
N MET A 54 17.38 -11.00 -1.74
CA MET A 54 16.30 -10.02 -1.96
C MET A 54 16.37 -8.81 -1.03
N HIS A 55 17.22 -8.85 0.00
CA HIS A 55 17.52 -7.74 0.90
C HIS A 55 18.53 -6.73 0.32
N ILE A 56 19.23 -7.11 -0.76
CA ILE A 56 20.19 -6.25 -1.47
C ILE A 56 19.80 -6.03 -2.95
N LYS A 57 18.55 -6.34 -3.32
CA LYS A 57 18.02 -6.22 -4.69
C LYS A 57 16.62 -5.58 -4.65
N GLY A 58 16.17 -5.11 -5.80
CA GLY A 58 14.83 -4.53 -5.93
C GLY A 58 14.70 -3.11 -5.40
N PHE A 59 15.78 -2.33 -5.34
CA PHE A 59 15.72 -0.94 -4.89
C PHE A 59 15.01 -0.07 -5.92
N ALA A 60 14.01 0.71 -5.49
CA ALA A 60 13.32 1.66 -6.36
C ALA A 60 13.95 3.06 -6.17
N LYS A 61 13.12 4.06 -5.88
CA LYS A 61 13.56 5.46 -5.75
C LYS A 61 13.62 5.95 -4.30
N ASP A 62 13.30 5.08 -3.34
CA ASP A 62 13.15 5.43 -1.92
C ASP A 62 12.22 6.64 -1.70
N GLN A 63 11.12 6.66 -2.47
CA GLN A 63 10.10 7.71 -2.45
C GLN A 63 8.73 7.07 -2.42
N PHE A 64 7.95 7.40 -1.38
CA PHE A 64 6.66 6.75 -1.13
C PHE A 64 5.51 7.74 -1.08
N ILE A 65 4.31 7.25 -1.37
CA ILE A 65 3.08 8.01 -1.34
C ILE A 65 1.98 7.27 -0.58
N VAL A 66 1.27 8.02 0.27
CA VAL A 66 0.07 7.63 1.01
C VAL A 66 -0.91 8.80 0.86
N LEU A 67 -2.11 8.54 0.36
CA LEU A 67 -3.09 9.60 0.07
C LEU A 67 -4.41 9.41 0.80
N GLY A 68 -4.76 8.16 1.17
CA GLY A 68 -5.95 7.91 1.96
C GLY A 68 -5.76 8.39 3.39
N GLU A 69 -6.84 8.90 3.97
CA GLU A 69 -6.94 9.21 5.38
C GLU A 69 -7.94 8.24 6.01
N HIS A 70 -7.50 7.50 7.01
CA HIS A 70 -8.34 6.68 7.88
C HIS A 70 -7.62 6.48 9.21
N GLY A 71 -8.27 5.94 10.24
CA GLY A 71 -7.69 5.94 11.59
C GLY A 71 -6.35 5.18 11.76
N PHE A 72 -5.87 4.45 10.75
CA PHE A 72 -4.54 3.85 10.73
C PHE A 72 -3.52 4.59 9.84
N THR A 73 -3.93 5.34 8.82
CA THR A 73 -3.00 6.07 7.95
C THR A 73 -3.37 7.53 7.76
N ASN A 74 -2.33 8.35 7.67
CA ASN A 74 -2.47 9.77 7.35
C ASN A 74 -1.81 10.06 5.99
N PRO A 75 -2.38 10.97 5.19
CA PRO A 75 -1.80 11.38 3.93
C PRO A 75 -0.37 11.91 4.14
N ALA A 76 0.58 11.27 3.47
CA ALA A 76 1.99 11.62 3.55
C ALA A 76 2.70 11.26 2.25
N LYS A 77 3.73 12.04 1.92
CA LYS A 77 4.79 11.56 1.01
C LYS A 77 6.08 11.42 1.77
N LEU A 78 6.91 10.48 1.33
CA LEU A 78 8.18 10.18 1.97
C LEU A 78 9.33 10.27 0.98
N LYS A 79 10.49 10.71 1.49
CA LYS A 79 11.80 10.54 0.84
C LYS A 79 12.73 9.87 1.84
N GLY A 80 13.01 8.59 1.64
CA GLY A 80 13.49 7.70 2.68
C GLY A 80 12.52 7.72 3.88
N THR A 81 13.03 8.03 5.06
CA THR A 81 12.23 8.10 6.30
C THR A 81 11.65 9.49 6.59
N ARG A 82 11.95 10.50 5.75
CA ARG A 82 11.46 11.87 5.97
C ARG A 82 10.05 12.02 5.45
N ILE A 83 9.14 12.47 6.31
CA ILE A 83 7.71 12.65 6.03
C ILE A 83 7.45 14.10 5.61
N PHE A 84 6.62 14.27 4.58
CA PHE A 84 6.17 15.58 4.11
C PHE A 84 4.66 15.56 3.88
N GLY A 85 4.03 16.72 4.05
CA GLY A 85 2.62 16.92 3.70
C GLY A 85 2.35 16.71 2.21
N ILE A 86 1.14 16.26 1.92
CA ILE A 86 0.66 15.93 0.58
C ILE A 86 -0.80 16.38 0.40
N ASN A 87 -1.23 16.54 -0.85
CA ASN A 87 -2.63 16.77 -1.19
C ASN A 87 -2.96 16.05 -2.50
N SER A 88 -4.00 15.21 -2.48
CA SER A 88 -4.43 14.39 -3.62
C SER A 88 -4.76 15.19 -4.88
N LYS A 89 -5.05 16.50 -4.78
CA LYS A 89 -5.30 17.37 -5.95
C LYS A 89 -4.12 17.50 -6.91
N TYR A 90 -2.91 17.16 -6.47
CA TYR A 90 -1.71 17.17 -7.31
C TYR A 90 -1.39 15.79 -7.91
N VAL A 91 -2.28 14.81 -7.74
CA VAL A 91 -2.25 13.56 -8.49
C VAL A 91 -2.77 13.81 -9.89
N SER A 92 -2.08 13.26 -10.87
CA SER A 92 -2.43 13.32 -12.28
C SER A 92 -2.16 11.98 -12.93
N ASP A 93 -2.98 11.61 -13.89
CA ASP A 93 -2.75 10.42 -14.70
C ASP A 93 -2.32 10.80 -16.11
N THR A 94 -1.40 10.02 -16.67
CA THR A 94 -0.94 10.15 -18.04
C THR A 94 -1.00 8.79 -18.72
N ASP A 95 -1.27 8.75 -20.02
CA ASP A 95 -1.20 7.49 -20.76
C ASP A 95 0.19 6.87 -20.65
N ALA A 96 0.24 5.55 -20.46
CA ALA A 96 1.50 4.84 -20.36
C ALA A 96 2.28 4.94 -21.68
N TYR A 97 3.61 5.01 -21.60
CA TYR A 97 4.45 5.12 -22.78
C TYR A 97 4.41 3.83 -23.60
N SER A 98 3.87 3.90 -24.82
CA SER A 98 3.78 2.78 -25.75
C SER A 98 3.99 3.27 -27.19
N PRO A 99 5.25 3.48 -27.62
CA PRO A 99 5.56 4.15 -28.88
C PRO A 99 5.20 3.34 -30.13
N GLN A 100 5.03 2.01 -30.02
CA GLN A 100 4.69 1.13 -31.15
C GLN A 100 3.32 0.46 -31.03
N GLU A 101 2.58 0.65 -29.95
CA GLU A 101 1.32 -0.05 -29.68
C GLU A 101 0.31 0.85 -28.98
N ILE A 102 -0.99 0.53 -29.06
CA ILE A 102 -2.03 1.20 -28.28
C ILE A 102 -2.05 0.57 -26.88
N THR A 103 -1.88 1.39 -25.84
CA THR A 103 -2.08 0.97 -24.46
C THR A 103 -3.27 1.70 -23.84
N TYR A 104 -4.05 0.99 -23.04
CA TYR A 104 -5.11 1.56 -22.20
C TYR A 104 -4.63 1.75 -20.76
N ALA A 105 -3.39 1.36 -20.46
CA ALA A 105 -2.81 1.58 -19.14
C ALA A 105 -2.45 3.05 -18.97
N LYS A 106 -2.67 3.56 -17.77
CA LYS A 106 -2.24 4.88 -17.34
C LYS A 106 -1.21 4.78 -16.22
N ASN A 107 -0.43 5.83 -16.09
CA ASN A 107 0.51 6.05 -15.02
C ASN A 107 -0.03 7.14 -14.10
N ALA A 108 -0.02 6.89 -12.79
CA ALA A 108 -0.35 7.89 -11.79
C ALA A 108 0.93 8.57 -11.31
N LEU A 109 0.91 9.90 -11.29
CA LEU A 109 2.03 10.75 -10.87
C LEU A 109 1.57 11.73 -9.81
N TYR A 110 2.48 12.10 -8.92
CA TYR A 110 2.28 13.20 -7.98
C TYR A 110 3.24 14.34 -8.30
N LYS A 111 2.71 15.52 -8.64
CA LYS A 111 3.49 16.66 -9.12
C LYS A 111 4.46 16.26 -10.24
N ASN A 112 3.95 15.51 -11.22
CA ASN A 112 4.68 14.94 -12.35
C ASN A 112 5.78 13.93 -11.97
N GLU A 113 5.90 13.46 -10.73
CA GLU A 113 6.90 12.46 -10.34
C GLU A 113 6.28 11.12 -9.95
N TYR A 114 7.04 10.05 -10.15
CA TYR A 114 6.66 8.70 -9.74
C TYR A 114 6.98 8.46 -8.27
N TYR A 115 6.02 7.89 -7.54
CA TYR A 115 6.19 7.47 -6.15
C TYR A 115 5.73 6.02 -6.01
N GLU A 116 6.42 5.28 -5.15
CA GLU A 116 6.00 3.95 -4.78
C GLU A 116 4.82 4.01 -3.80
N ALA A 117 3.80 3.19 -4.05
CA ALA A 117 2.63 3.05 -3.21
C ALA A 117 2.54 1.64 -2.63
N GLY A 118 1.87 1.50 -1.48
CA GLY A 118 1.57 0.20 -0.88
C GLY A 118 2.05 0.05 0.56
N PRO A 119 2.08 -1.19 1.09
CA PRO A 119 2.28 -1.47 2.51
C PRO A 119 3.55 -0.85 3.10
N PHE A 120 4.67 -0.94 2.38
CA PHE A 120 5.94 -0.44 2.91
C PHE A 120 5.92 1.09 3.12
N GLY A 121 5.39 1.84 2.16
CA GLY A 121 5.23 3.29 2.28
C GLY A 121 4.28 3.70 3.40
N ARG A 122 3.15 2.99 3.56
CA ARG A 122 2.18 3.22 4.64
C ARG A 122 2.78 2.96 6.01
N MET A 123 3.39 1.80 6.21
CA MET A 123 3.98 1.47 7.50
C MET A 123 5.16 2.39 7.86
N LEU A 124 5.94 2.81 6.86
CA LEU A 124 7.02 3.79 7.07
C LEU A 124 6.47 5.18 7.42
N SER A 125 5.32 5.58 6.85
CA SER A 125 4.63 6.84 7.21
C SER A 125 4.13 6.85 8.64
N GLN A 126 3.69 5.69 9.14
CA GLN A 126 3.31 5.49 10.55
C GLN A 126 4.50 5.37 11.49
N SER A 127 5.73 5.51 10.98
CA SER A 127 6.93 5.50 11.80
C SER A 127 7.17 4.22 12.62
N VAL A 128 6.59 3.10 12.19
CA VAL A 128 6.70 1.79 12.87
C VAL A 128 8.17 1.43 13.11
N PRO A 129 8.60 1.18 14.37
CA PRO A 129 10.01 0.99 14.73
C PRO A 129 10.72 -0.08 13.90
N LEU A 130 10.11 -1.26 13.77
CA LEU A 130 10.66 -2.35 12.97
C LEU A 130 10.82 -1.97 11.50
N ILE A 131 9.84 -1.30 10.91
CA ILE A 131 9.87 -0.93 9.50
C ILE A 131 10.95 0.13 9.23
N LYS A 132 11.14 1.08 10.15
CA LYS A 132 12.30 1.99 10.12
C LYS A 132 13.63 1.24 10.27
N ASN A 133 13.69 0.24 11.14
CA ASN A 133 14.88 -0.59 11.32
C ASN A 133 15.24 -1.35 10.05
N MET A 134 14.26 -1.99 9.41
CA MET A 134 14.39 -2.68 8.14
C MET A 134 14.79 -1.70 7.03
N HIS A 135 14.15 -0.54 6.91
CA HIS A 135 14.54 0.49 5.93
C HIS A 135 16.00 0.94 6.12
N ARG A 136 16.43 1.15 7.36
CA ARG A 136 17.83 1.52 7.64
C ARG A 136 18.83 0.46 7.16
N ARG A 137 18.49 -0.82 7.27
CA ARG A 137 19.35 -1.95 6.90
C ARG A 137 19.28 -2.32 5.42
N TYR A 138 18.07 -2.39 4.88
CA TYR A 138 17.77 -3.00 3.59
C TYR A 138 17.01 -2.06 2.64
N LYS A 139 16.87 -0.77 3.00
CA LYS A 139 16.21 0.27 2.18
C LYS A 139 14.84 -0.17 1.66
N ASP A 140 14.50 0.23 0.45
CA ASP A 140 13.30 -0.13 -0.30
C ASP A 140 13.53 -1.37 -1.17
N SER A 141 14.25 -2.36 -0.62
CA SER A 141 14.48 -3.64 -1.29
C SER A 141 13.21 -4.49 -1.40
N ALA A 142 13.31 -5.56 -2.19
CA ALA A 142 12.29 -6.60 -2.29
C ALA A 142 11.94 -7.21 -0.93
N TYR A 143 12.94 -7.43 -0.07
CA TYR A 143 12.76 -7.87 1.32
C TYR A 143 11.83 -6.92 2.08
N SER A 144 12.13 -5.62 2.07
CA SER A 144 11.37 -4.63 2.84
C SER A 144 9.91 -4.57 2.41
N ARG A 145 9.63 -4.68 1.11
CA ARG A 145 8.25 -4.72 0.59
C ARG A 145 7.47 -5.95 1.05
N VAL A 146 8.09 -7.12 0.96
CA VAL A 146 7.42 -8.38 1.33
C VAL A 146 7.15 -8.42 2.83
N MET A 147 8.16 -8.13 3.64
CA MET A 147 8.04 -8.15 5.09
C MET A 147 7.07 -7.07 5.59
N ALA A 148 7.11 -5.85 5.05
CA ALA A 148 6.15 -4.81 5.44
C ALA A 148 4.69 -5.19 5.14
N ARG A 149 4.42 -5.97 4.08
CA ARG A 149 3.08 -6.48 3.79
C ARG A 149 2.60 -7.46 4.87
N VAL A 150 3.48 -8.37 5.33
CA VAL A 150 3.15 -9.31 6.41
C VAL A 150 2.88 -8.53 7.71
N PHE A 151 3.73 -7.55 8.02
CA PHE A 151 3.55 -6.72 9.22
C PHE A 151 2.29 -5.89 9.19
N GLU A 152 1.94 -5.29 8.05
CA GLU A 152 0.70 -4.54 7.90
C GLU A 152 -0.53 -5.40 8.21
N ILE A 153 -0.53 -6.70 7.86
CA ILE A 153 -1.63 -7.61 8.22
C ILE A 153 -1.79 -7.70 9.74
N GLY A 154 -0.69 -7.90 10.49
CA GLY A 154 -0.73 -7.95 11.95
C GLY A 154 -1.31 -6.66 12.57
N TYR A 155 -0.84 -5.50 12.10
CA TYR A 155 -1.37 -4.21 12.55
C TYR A 155 -2.84 -4.01 12.16
N MET A 156 -3.28 -4.50 11.00
CA MET A 156 -4.69 -4.44 10.59
C MET A 156 -5.59 -5.33 11.43
N LEU A 157 -5.13 -6.51 11.84
CA LEU A 157 -5.88 -7.38 12.74
C LEU A 157 -6.07 -6.73 14.12
N ASP A 158 -5.02 -6.12 14.66
CA ASP A 158 -5.08 -5.41 15.94
C ASP A 158 -5.97 -4.15 15.87
N TYR A 159 -5.80 -3.35 14.82
CA TYR A 159 -6.67 -2.19 14.59
C TYR A 159 -8.14 -2.58 14.40
N SER A 160 -8.41 -3.74 13.78
CA SER A 160 -9.78 -4.27 13.66
C SER A 160 -10.40 -4.61 15.02
N LYS A 161 -9.61 -5.06 16.01
CA LYS A 161 -10.11 -5.25 17.39
C LYS A 161 -10.58 -3.93 17.98
N THR A 162 -9.79 -2.87 17.78
CA THR A 162 -10.11 -1.52 18.25
C THR A 162 -11.40 -1.02 17.60
N LEU A 163 -11.52 -1.11 16.28
CA LEU A 163 -12.75 -0.72 15.55
C LEU A 163 -14.01 -1.45 16.04
N LEU A 164 -13.91 -2.76 16.32
CA LEU A 164 -15.05 -3.53 16.83
C LEU A 164 -15.38 -3.20 18.30
N THR A 165 -14.41 -2.72 19.06
CA THR A 165 -14.60 -2.29 20.46
C THR A 165 -15.25 -0.92 20.52
N ASP A 166 -14.86 -0.03 19.61
CA ASP A 166 -15.36 1.34 19.52
C ASP A 166 -16.73 1.45 18.83
N LEU A 167 -17.20 0.36 18.19
CA LEU A 167 -18.48 0.34 17.48
C LEU A 167 -19.67 0.42 18.44
N ASP A 168 -20.35 1.55 18.47
CA ASP A 168 -21.62 1.72 19.17
C ASP A 168 -22.81 1.41 18.25
N ILE A 169 -23.36 0.21 18.35
CA ILE A 169 -24.52 -0.20 17.53
C ILE A 169 -25.84 0.50 17.91
N ALA A 170 -25.86 1.24 19.03
CA ALA A 170 -27.02 2.01 19.45
C ALA A 170 -27.01 3.44 18.88
N GLU A 171 -25.92 3.86 18.23
CA GLU A 171 -25.83 5.17 17.61
C GLU A 171 -26.82 5.33 16.45
N ASP A 172 -27.26 6.57 16.21
CA ASP A 172 -28.15 6.88 15.09
C ASP A 172 -27.44 6.60 13.76
N SER A 173 -27.87 5.56 13.05
CA SER A 173 -27.26 5.11 11.80
C SER A 173 -27.77 5.84 10.54
N VAL A 174 -28.66 6.83 10.70
CA VAL A 174 -29.26 7.58 9.60
C VAL A 174 -28.81 9.03 9.64
N ILE A 175 -27.98 9.41 8.67
CA ILE A 175 -27.59 10.80 8.44
C ILE A 175 -28.55 11.39 7.40
N ALA A 176 -29.24 12.47 7.76
CA ALA A 176 -30.05 13.21 6.80
C ALA A 176 -29.16 13.77 5.68
N VAL A 177 -29.37 13.30 4.45
CA VAL A 177 -28.61 13.77 3.29
C VAL A 177 -29.35 14.90 2.57
N THR A 178 -28.58 15.85 2.03
CA THR A 178 -29.09 16.90 1.14
C THR A 178 -29.74 16.28 -0.10
N ASP A 179 -30.80 16.90 -0.62
CA ASP A 179 -31.42 16.51 -1.88
C ASP A 179 -30.37 16.50 -3.01
N ILE A 180 -30.01 15.29 -3.46
CA ILE A 180 -28.95 15.07 -4.45
C ILE A 180 -29.21 15.82 -5.76
N LYS A 181 -30.48 16.06 -6.12
CA LYS A 181 -30.86 16.79 -7.35
C LYS A 181 -30.40 18.25 -7.31
N LYS A 182 -30.12 18.80 -6.12
CA LYS A 182 -29.60 20.15 -5.93
C LYS A 182 -28.07 20.23 -5.97
N ILE A 183 -27.38 19.10 -6.11
CA ILE A 183 -25.93 19.02 -6.08
C ILE A 183 -25.36 19.11 -7.49
N SER A 184 -24.58 20.16 -7.75
CA SER A 184 -23.72 20.29 -8.93
C SER A 184 -22.32 20.68 -8.47
N THR A 185 -21.40 19.72 -8.43
CA THR A 185 -20.07 19.91 -7.82
C THR A 185 -19.06 18.86 -8.32
N VAL A 186 -17.81 19.01 -7.92
CA VAL A 186 -16.75 18.00 -8.08
C VAL A 186 -16.44 17.41 -6.72
N GLY A 187 -16.47 16.08 -6.61
CA GLY A 187 -16.10 15.33 -5.42
C GLY A 187 -14.86 14.48 -5.67
N VAL A 188 -14.00 14.33 -4.65
CA VAL A 188 -12.87 13.41 -4.66
C VAL A 188 -12.93 12.55 -3.40
N GLY A 189 -13.06 11.25 -3.57
CA GLY A 189 -12.88 10.25 -2.51
C GLY A 189 -11.52 9.60 -2.65
N VAL A 190 -10.81 9.44 -1.53
CA VAL A 190 -9.50 8.78 -1.49
C VAL A 190 -9.48 7.76 -0.37
N THR A 191 -8.99 6.55 -0.66
CA THR A 191 -8.77 5.50 0.33
C THR A 191 -7.45 4.79 0.08
N GLU A 192 -6.90 4.10 1.08
CA GLU A 192 -5.77 3.19 0.92
C GLU A 192 -6.28 1.78 0.71
N ALA A 193 -6.23 1.30 -0.54
CA ALA A 193 -6.42 -0.11 -0.85
C ALA A 193 -5.15 -0.91 -0.46
N PRO A 194 -5.19 -2.26 -0.43
CA PRO A 194 -4.03 -3.07 -0.05
C PRO A 194 -2.76 -2.74 -0.85
N ARG A 195 -2.90 -2.31 -2.11
CA ARG A 195 -1.80 -2.00 -3.04
C ARG A 195 -1.39 -0.52 -3.07
N GLY A 196 -2.05 0.36 -2.32
CA GLY A 196 -1.79 1.81 -2.30
C GLY A 196 -3.05 2.65 -2.43
N PRO A 197 -2.92 3.95 -2.77
CA PRO A 197 -4.04 4.87 -2.81
C PRO A 197 -4.96 4.61 -4.01
N LEU A 198 -6.26 4.64 -3.75
CA LEU A 198 -7.34 4.56 -4.73
C LEU A 198 -8.11 5.89 -4.69
N LEU A 199 -8.17 6.59 -5.82
CA LEU A 199 -8.83 7.89 -5.94
C LEU A 199 -10.02 7.79 -6.88
N HIS A 200 -11.16 8.28 -6.43
CA HIS A 200 -12.37 8.40 -7.23
C HIS A 200 -12.73 9.88 -7.34
N LYS A 201 -12.69 10.42 -8.54
CA LYS A 201 -13.10 11.80 -8.84
C LYS A 201 -14.40 11.78 -9.63
N ILE A 202 -15.43 12.41 -9.09
CA ILE A 202 -16.75 12.53 -9.72
C ILE A 202 -17.07 13.99 -10.02
N GLU A 203 -17.71 14.24 -11.14
CA GLU A 203 -18.35 15.51 -11.46
C GLU A 203 -19.87 15.28 -11.53
N LEU A 204 -20.61 16.06 -10.75
CA LEU A 204 -22.06 15.99 -10.64
C LEU A 204 -22.70 17.24 -11.24
N LYS A 205 -23.82 17.06 -11.94
CA LYS A 205 -24.72 18.12 -12.38
C LYS A 205 -26.15 17.74 -12.09
N ASN A 206 -26.83 18.50 -11.24
CA ASN A 206 -28.20 18.25 -10.77
C ASN A 206 -28.41 16.80 -10.28
N GLY A 207 -27.44 16.29 -9.52
CA GLY A 207 -27.43 14.92 -8.99
C GLY A 207 -27.05 13.83 -9.98
N MET A 208 -26.79 14.15 -11.26
CA MET A 208 -26.34 13.19 -12.27
C MET A 208 -24.81 13.21 -12.39
N ILE A 209 -24.19 12.03 -12.48
CA ILE A 209 -22.76 11.90 -12.75
C ILE A 209 -22.50 12.24 -14.22
N THR A 210 -21.81 13.34 -14.47
CA THR A 210 -21.40 13.76 -15.83
C THR A 210 -20.01 13.28 -16.18
N LYS A 211 -19.17 13.03 -15.18
CA LYS A 211 -17.83 12.47 -15.36
C LYS A 211 -17.43 11.65 -14.14
N TYR A 212 -16.77 10.53 -14.39
CA TYR A 212 -16.17 9.68 -13.36
C TYR A 212 -14.76 9.35 -13.80
N HIS A 213 -13.78 9.58 -12.93
CA HIS A 213 -12.38 9.23 -13.16
C HIS A 213 -11.85 8.46 -11.96
N ILE A 214 -11.18 7.34 -12.22
CA ILE A 214 -10.59 6.48 -11.19
C ILE A 214 -9.08 6.43 -11.41
N THR A 215 -8.32 6.71 -10.35
CA THR A 215 -6.88 6.44 -10.30
C THR A 215 -6.66 5.28 -9.37
N THR A 216 -6.16 4.16 -9.88
CA THR A 216 -6.00 2.93 -9.10
C THR A 216 -4.59 2.81 -8.51
N PRO A 217 -4.43 2.03 -7.42
CA PRO A 217 -3.14 1.92 -6.73
C PRO A 217 -2.01 1.43 -7.64
N THR A 218 -2.32 0.48 -8.51
CA THR A 218 -1.31 -0.15 -9.38
C THR A 218 -0.71 0.84 -10.37
N GLN A 219 -1.43 1.90 -10.77
CA GLN A 219 -0.94 2.94 -11.68
C GLN A 219 0.21 3.78 -11.09
N PHE A 220 0.36 3.83 -9.77
CA PHE A 220 1.50 4.51 -9.12
C PHE A 220 2.81 3.72 -9.25
N ASN A 221 2.70 2.39 -9.17
CA ASN A 221 3.83 1.47 -9.14
C ASN A 221 4.22 0.97 -10.54
N ILE A 222 3.21 0.64 -11.34
CA ILE A 222 3.34 -0.10 -12.59
C ILE A 222 2.87 0.78 -13.73
N GLY A 223 3.70 0.81 -14.76
CA GLY A 223 3.46 1.59 -15.95
C GLY A 223 4.65 1.51 -16.88
N SER A 224 4.41 1.87 -18.13
CA SER A 224 5.48 2.07 -19.10
C SER A 224 5.91 3.52 -19.09
N SER A 225 7.21 3.76 -19.14
CA SER A 225 7.80 5.11 -19.10
C SER A 225 8.98 5.22 -20.06
N ILE A 226 9.52 6.43 -20.19
CA ILE A 226 10.76 6.69 -20.91
C ILE A 226 11.98 6.30 -20.06
N PRO A 227 13.11 5.91 -20.67
CA PRO A 227 14.32 5.48 -19.93
C PRO A 227 14.83 6.50 -18.89
N GLN A 228 14.59 7.80 -19.12
CA GLN A 228 15.01 8.89 -18.23
C GLN A 228 14.15 9.02 -16.98
N LYS A 229 12.97 8.38 -16.94
CA LYS A 229 11.98 8.55 -15.88
C LYS A 229 11.24 7.24 -15.58
N LEU A 230 11.99 6.24 -15.13
CA LEU A 230 11.48 4.91 -14.80
C LEU A 230 10.37 4.96 -13.73
N THR A 231 9.38 4.06 -13.83
CA THR A 231 8.42 3.80 -12.75
C THR A 231 9.10 3.10 -11.56
N PRO A 232 8.48 3.05 -10.37
CA PRO A 232 9.08 2.35 -9.22
C PRO A 232 9.46 0.90 -9.53
N VAL A 233 8.57 0.18 -10.23
CA VAL A 233 8.81 -1.21 -10.63
C VAL A 233 9.94 -1.34 -11.66
N GLN A 234 9.96 -0.48 -12.68
CA GLN A 234 11.04 -0.50 -13.68
C GLN A 234 12.40 -0.20 -13.04
N GLN A 235 12.45 0.74 -12.08
CA GLN A 235 13.67 1.04 -11.32
C GLN A 235 14.13 -0.16 -10.50
N ALA A 236 13.20 -0.84 -9.81
CA ALA A 236 13.50 -2.00 -8.97
C ALA A 236 14.03 -3.21 -9.75
N MET A 237 13.61 -3.39 -11.00
CA MET A 237 14.06 -4.50 -11.84
C MET A 237 15.35 -4.21 -12.63
N GLN A 238 15.81 -2.96 -12.64
CA GLN A 238 16.91 -2.55 -13.50
C GLN A 238 18.22 -3.30 -13.18
N GLY A 239 18.85 -3.90 -14.19
CA GLY A 239 20.13 -4.58 -14.07
C GLY A 239 20.07 -6.01 -13.50
N LEU A 240 18.87 -6.58 -13.34
CA LEU A 240 18.67 -7.91 -12.79
C LEU A 240 18.45 -8.97 -13.88
N ASN A 241 18.68 -10.24 -13.53
CA ASN A 241 18.30 -11.33 -14.43
C ASN A 241 16.77 -11.50 -14.48
N LYS A 242 16.30 -12.33 -15.41
CA LYS A 242 14.87 -12.51 -15.67
C LYS A 242 14.12 -13.05 -14.44
N GLU A 243 14.68 -14.04 -13.76
CA GLU A 243 14.08 -14.71 -12.61
C GLU A 243 13.94 -13.74 -11.44
N GLU A 244 15.00 -12.97 -11.15
CA GLU A 244 15.01 -11.93 -10.12
C GLU A 244 14.03 -10.80 -10.44
N ALA A 245 14.02 -10.32 -11.68
CA ALA A 245 13.10 -9.28 -12.12
C ALA A 245 11.64 -9.73 -11.96
N LEU A 246 11.32 -10.98 -12.33
CA LEU A 246 9.98 -11.55 -12.16
C LEU A 246 9.59 -11.66 -10.68
N PHE A 247 10.51 -12.06 -9.80
CA PHE A 247 10.25 -12.08 -8.36
C PHE A 247 9.99 -10.67 -7.82
N ILE A 248 10.87 -9.72 -8.15
CA ILE A 248 10.76 -8.32 -7.71
C ILE A 248 9.47 -7.69 -8.19
N PHE A 249 9.07 -7.92 -9.44
CA PHE A 249 7.80 -7.48 -9.99
C PHE A 249 6.62 -7.93 -9.11
N ARG A 250 6.62 -9.19 -8.65
CA ARG A 250 5.57 -9.72 -7.76
C ARG A 250 5.58 -9.08 -6.38
N THR A 251 6.70 -8.55 -5.89
CA THR A 251 6.75 -7.88 -4.58
C THR A 251 5.94 -6.59 -4.52
N PHE A 252 5.54 -6.03 -5.67
CA PHE A 252 4.62 -4.90 -5.76
C PHE A 252 3.14 -5.30 -5.73
N ASP A 253 2.82 -6.61 -5.67
CA ASP A 253 1.46 -7.17 -5.62
C ASP A 253 0.57 -6.62 -6.76
N VAL A 254 0.84 -7.11 -7.97
CA VAL A 254 0.28 -6.57 -9.21
C VAL A 254 -1.21 -6.91 -9.37
N CYS A 255 -2.05 -5.89 -9.61
CA CYS A 255 -3.42 -6.05 -10.11
C CYS A 255 -3.50 -5.53 -11.55
N SER A 256 -3.43 -6.41 -12.55
CA SER A 256 -3.45 -6.01 -13.96
C SER A 256 -4.77 -5.35 -14.37
N VAL A 257 -5.90 -5.87 -13.90
CA VAL A 257 -7.24 -5.32 -14.18
C VAL A 257 -7.34 -3.86 -13.71
N CYS A 258 -6.71 -3.53 -12.58
CA CYS A 258 -6.71 -2.19 -12.02
C CYS A 258 -6.07 -1.13 -12.94
N THR A 259 -5.19 -1.49 -13.87
CA THR A 259 -4.40 -0.51 -14.63
C THR A 259 -5.16 0.21 -15.76
N THR A 260 -6.32 -0.30 -16.16
CA THR A 260 -7.02 0.11 -17.40
C THR A 260 -8.39 0.79 -17.18
N HIS A 261 -8.76 1.05 -15.92
CA HIS A 261 -10.06 1.65 -15.57
C HIS A 261 -10.11 3.17 -15.86
#